data_AF-A0A813AU35-F1
#
_entry.id   AF-A0A813AU35-F1
#
_cell.length_a   1.000
_cell.length_b   1.000
_cell.length_c   1.000
_cell.angle_alpha   90.00
_cell.angle_beta   90.00
_cell.angle_gamma   90.00
#
_symmetry.space_group_name_H-M   'P 1'
#
loop_
_entity.id
_entity.type
_entity.pdbx_description
1 polymer ?
#
loop_
_entity_poly.entity_id
_entity_poly.type
_entity_poly.pdbx_seq_one_letter_code
_entity_poly.pdbx_strand_id
1 'polypeptide(L)'
;MRVMMLADKYQVPLLNNICRDKAKDHIRILDACLTFKVAHRLQIAEFRGIAPAQILAFPETALQSHEMLEPQLMLEVLSSPFLCSSATRMWPLLHPWASATGVDLEAFMRRLKEHVQSTDAELRNGLPAKGEYSNNVLQRLWHRYEALRNSEGAGPFLGYWVNLQPSSPSLFQEYQTDIDMLNKLASNRKGLRLKAGQALTWMLPHAAVHVVGLELHNDWGARFQISCSCDGLQWHVLLGSDPEERFQNESLEEDYVLCYSPSPARYFKLDIMDGGFAGLVRIGGILLSS
;
A
#
# COMPACT_ATOMS: atom_id res chain seq x y z
N MET A 1 17.08 13.55 -4.21
CA MET A 1 17.15 13.82 -2.74
C MET A 1 18.24 14.80 -2.29
N ARG A 2 19.52 14.62 -2.65
CA ARG A 2 20.59 15.53 -2.17
C ARG A 2 20.39 17.01 -2.56
N VAL A 3 19.94 17.26 -3.79
CA VAL A 3 19.61 18.62 -4.27
C VAL A 3 18.47 19.24 -3.44
N MET A 4 17.46 18.45 -3.07
CA MET A 4 16.35 18.89 -2.21
C MET A 4 16.84 19.33 -0.82
N MET A 5 17.78 18.58 -0.22
CA MET A 5 18.38 18.96 1.07
C MET A 5 19.18 20.27 0.97
N LEU A 6 19.87 20.51 -0.15
CA LEU A 6 20.57 21.77 -0.36
C LEU A 6 19.59 22.92 -0.58
N ALA A 7 18.55 22.71 -1.40
CA ALA A 7 17.50 23.68 -1.63
C ALA A 7 16.82 24.09 -0.31
N ASP A 8 16.54 23.12 0.57
CA ASP A 8 16.02 23.38 1.91
C ASP A 8 17.01 24.18 2.77
N LYS A 9 18.27 23.73 2.86
CA LYS A 9 19.33 24.41 3.63
C LYS A 9 19.52 25.87 3.23
N TYR A 10 19.44 26.16 1.93
CA TYR A 10 19.59 27.52 1.38
C TYR A 10 18.26 28.24 1.17
N GLN A 11 17.15 27.68 1.65
CA GLN A 11 15.81 28.26 1.57
C GLN A 11 15.43 28.71 0.14
N VAL A 12 15.53 27.79 -0.82
CA VAL A 12 15.14 27.99 -2.23
C VAL A 12 13.84 27.22 -2.52
N PRO A 13 12.65 27.80 -2.29
CA PRO A 13 11.38 27.07 -2.30
C PRO A 13 11.04 26.48 -3.68
N LEU A 14 11.29 27.23 -4.75
CA LEU A 14 11.01 26.79 -6.12
C LEU A 14 11.77 25.50 -6.46
N LEU A 15 13.07 25.46 -6.13
CA LEU A 15 13.89 24.27 -6.37
C LEU A 15 13.47 23.10 -5.47
N ASN A 16 13.06 23.37 -4.22
CA ASN A 16 12.53 22.36 -3.31
C ASN A 16 11.27 21.71 -3.90
N ASN A 17 10.32 22.52 -4.40
CA ASN A 17 9.09 22.04 -5.03
C ASN A 17 9.37 21.20 -6.28
N ILE A 18 10.19 21.72 -7.21
CA ILE A 18 10.59 20.96 -8.41
C ILE A 18 11.26 19.63 -8.05
N CYS A 19 12.11 19.63 -7.02
CA CYS A 19 12.76 18.41 -6.55
C CYS A 19 11.78 17.43 -5.90
N ARG A 20 10.75 17.94 -5.22
CA ARG A 20 9.71 17.13 -4.57
C ARG A 20 8.85 16.44 -5.63
N ASP A 21 8.36 17.20 -6.61
CA ASP A 21 7.51 16.68 -7.69
C ASP A 21 8.27 15.58 -8.46
N LYS A 22 9.52 15.87 -8.86
CA LYS A 22 10.36 14.85 -9.53
C LYS A 22 10.67 13.63 -8.67
N ALA A 23 10.84 13.81 -7.36
CA ALA A 23 11.15 12.71 -6.47
C ALA A 23 9.94 11.80 -6.28
N LYS A 24 8.73 12.35 -6.20
CA LYS A 24 7.48 11.61 -6.07
C LYS A 24 7.32 10.56 -7.16
N ASP A 25 7.61 10.95 -8.40
CA ASP A 25 7.44 10.09 -9.57
C ASP A 25 8.50 8.97 -9.66
N HIS A 26 9.58 9.05 -8.88
CA HIS A 26 10.76 8.18 -9.05
C HIS A 26 11.31 7.59 -7.74
N ILE A 27 10.47 7.41 -6.71
CA ILE A 27 10.93 6.77 -5.47
C ILE A 27 11.17 5.28 -5.73
N ARG A 28 12.42 4.89 -5.92
CA ARG A 28 12.83 3.48 -6.00
C ARG A 28 12.96 2.88 -4.61
N ILE A 29 12.70 1.57 -4.48
CA ILE A 29 12.84 0.83 -3.22
C ILE A 29 14.25 0.99 -2.62
N LEU A 30 15.29 0.99 -3.46
CA LEU A 30 16.69 1.19 -3.03
C LEU A 30 16.96 2.59 -2.45
N ASP A 31 16.13 3.58 -2.81
CA ASP A 31 16.24 4.95 -2.31
C ASP A 31 15.28 5.20 -1.13
N ALA A 32 14.50 4.21 -0.71
CA ALA A 32 13.45 4.38 0.31
C ALA A 32 14.03 4.79 1.68
N CYS A 33 15.15 4.19 2.11
CA CYS A 33 15.80 4.57 3.37
C CYS A 33 16.30 6.03 3.37
N LEU A 34 16.93 6.46 2.28
CA LEU A 34 17.36 7.85 2.10
C LEU A 34 16.16 8.80 2.10
N THR A 35 15.12 8.44 1.34
CA THR A 35 13.88 9.22 1.25
C THR A 35 13.24 9.36 2.62
N PHE A 36 13.18 8.29 3.40
CA PHE A 36 12.61 8.30 4.74
C PHE A 36 13.38 9.23 5.70
N LYS A 37 14.73 9.15 5.69
CA LYS A 37 15.59 10.06 6.47
C LYS A 37 15.38 11.53 6.09
N VAL A 38 15.37 11.83 4.79
CA VAL A 38 15.18 13.19 4.30
C VAL A 38 13.79 13.70 4.64
N ALA A 39 12.76 12.87 4.48
CA ALA A 39 11.39 13.19 4.85
C ALA A 39 11.23 13.42 6.36
N HIS A 40 11.96 12.68 7.20
CA HIS A 40 12.03 12.91 8.64
C HIS A 40 12.63 14.26 8.96
N ARG A 41 13.81 14.53 8.43
CA ARG A 41 14.54 15.77 8.71
C ARG A 41 13.80 17.01 8.22
N LEU A 42 13.19 16.94 7.04
CA LEU A 42 12.52 18.06 6.38
C LEU A 42 11.01 18.12 6.64
N GLN A 43 10.47 17.18 7.43
CA GLN A 43 9.03 17.09 7.76
C GLN A 43 8.11 17.04 6.52
N ILE A 44 8.54 16.34 5.47
CA ILE A 44 7.76 16.19 4.23
C ILE A 44 6.76 15.05 4.41
N ALA A 45 5.52 15.39 4.78
CA ALA A 45 4.46 14.44 5.14
C ALA A 45 4.20 13.37 4.07
N GLU A 46 4.20 13.75 2.79
CA GLU A 46 3.98 12.83 1.67
C GLU A 46 5.02 11.71 1.62
N PHE A 47 6.31 12.04 1.67
CA PHE A 47 7.40 11.06 1.68
C PHE A 47 7.48 10.28 2.99
N ARG A 48 6.95 10.83 4.09
CA ARG A 48 6.77 10.11 5.36
C ARG A 48 5.72 9.03 5.30
N GLY A 49 4.78 9.08 4.36
CA GLY A 49 3.89 7.97 4.07
C GLY A 49 4.54 6.95 3.14
N ILE A 50 5.04 7.41 2.00
CA ILE A 50 5.49 6.53 0.90
C ILE A 50 6.74 5.71 1.28
N ALA A 51 7.76 6.35 1.85
CA ALA A 51 9.04 5.67 2.05
C ALA A 51 8.99 4.56 3.10
N PRO A 52 8.37 4.74 4.28
CA PRO A 52 8.17 3.65 5.22
C PRO A 52 7.35 2.51 4.62
N ALA A 53 6.29 2.82 3.88
CA ALA A 53 5.46 1.81 3.23
C ALA A 53 6.29 0.89 2.31
N GLN A 54 7.21 1.47 1.53
CA GLN A 54 8.15 0.73 0.68
C GLN A 54 9.16 -0.09 1.49
N ILE A 55 9.73 0.47 2.56
CA ILE A 55 10.66 -0.25 3.45
C ILE A 55 9.94 -1.43 4.13
N LEU A 56 8.70 -1.24 4.56
CA LEU A 56 7.91 -2.27 5.24
C LEU A 56 7.51 -3.39 4.29
N ALA A 57 7.17 -3.07 3.04
CA ALA A 57 6.85 -4.04 2.00
C ALA A 57 8.07 -4.85 1.55
N PHE A 58 9.24 -4.22 1.43
CA PHE A 58 10.47 -4.81 0.89
C PHE A 58 11.71 -4.52 1.75
N PRO A 59 11.73 -4.94 3.03
CA PRO A 59 12.75 -4.52 3.97
C PRO A 59 14.14 -5.03 3.59
N GLU A 60 14.25 -6.23 3.01
CA GLU A 60 15.55 -6.78 2.61
C GLU A 60 16.21 -5.96 1.51
N THR A 61 15.42 -5.53 0.52
CA THR A 61 15.93 -4.70 -0.59
C THR A 61 16.20 -3.27 -0.12
N ALA A 62 15.32 -2.68 0.68
CA ALA A 62 15.47 -1.31 1.13
C ALA A 62 16.64 -1.13 2.11
N LEU A 63 16.84 -2.07 3.04
CA LEU A 63 17.90 -2.01 4.05
C LEU A 63 19.29 -2.41 3.54
N GLN A 64 19.37 -3.00 2.34
CA GLN A 64 20.65 -3.22 1.64
C GLN A 64 21.22 -1.93 1.04
N SER A 65 20.44 -0.84 0.99
CA SER A 65 20.91 0.44 0.47
C SER A 65 22.11 0.98 1.25
N HIS A 66 22.96 1.77 0.58
CA HIS A 66 24.13 2.39 1.21
C HIS A 66 23.76 3.44 2.29
N GLU A 67 22.50 3.84 2.37
CA GLU A 67 22.04 4.93 3.22
C GLU A 67 21.41 4.38 4.50
N MET A 68 22.19 4.34 5.57
CA MET A 68 21.78 3.74 6.84
C MET A 68 20.76 4.59 7.59
N LEU A 69 19.67 3.98 8.05
CA LEU A 69 18.69 4.61 8.93
C LEU A 69 19.30 4.92 10.30
N GLU A 70 18.85 6.02 10.89
CA GLU A 70 19.15 6.36 12.28
C GLU A 70 18.43 5.38 13.23
N PRO A 71 18.95 5.14 14.46
CA PRO A 71 18.37 4.17 15.39
C PRO A 71 16.88 4.37 15.66
N GLN A 72 16.40 5.61 15.73
CA GLN A 72 14.99 5.92 15.95
C GLN A 72 14.12 5.52 14.76
N LEU A 73 14.57 5.77 13.53
CA LEU A 73 13.87 5.39 12.31
C LEU A 73 13.88 3.88 12.09
N MET A 74 15.00 3.22 12.42
CA MET A 74 15.09 1.77 12.39
C MET A 74 14.11 1.15 13.41
N LEU A 75 14.03 1.71 14.62
CA LEU A 75 13.08 1.27 15.63
C LEU A 75 11.62 1.39 15.12
N GLU A 76 11.27 2.52 14.49
CA GLU A 76 9.96 2.76 13.87
C GLU A 76 9.61 1.72 12.78
N VAL A 77 10.57 1.36 11.93
CA VAL A 77 10.38 0.32 10.90
C VAL A 77 10.20 -1.06 11.53
N LEU A 78 11.05 -1.42 12.48
CA LEU A 78 11.06 -2.77 13.06
C LEU A 78 9.92 -3.02 14.05
N SER A 79 9.39 -1.98 14.68
CA SER A 79 8.23 -2.09 15.57
C SER A 79 6.90 -2.12 14.83
N SER A 80 6.92 -1.78 13.54
CA SER A 80 5.72 -1.72 12.72
C SER A 80 5.07 -3.10 12.54
N PRO A 81 3.74 -3.22 12.75
CA PRO A 81 3.00 -4.46 12.46
C PRO A 81 2.93 -4.76 10.96
N PHE A 82 3.33 -3.82 10.11
CA PHE A 82 3.31 -3.98 8.65
C PHE A 82 4.62 -4.55 8.10
N LEU A 83 5.63 -4.86 8.92
CA LEU A 83 6.91 -5.35 8.43
C LEU A 83 6.76 -6.71 7.72
N CYS A 84 6.97 -6.75 6.40
CA CYS A 84 6.85 -7.94 5.57
C CYS A 84 8.11 -8.83 5.58
N SER A 85 8.65 -9.12 6.76
CA SER A 85 9.81 -10.01 6.89
C SER A 85 9.78 -10.88 8.14
N SER A 86 10.63 -11.90 8.16
CA SER A 86 10.85 -12.74 9.33
C SER A 86 12.07 -12.26 10.10
N ALA A 87 12.10 -12.49 11.42
CA ALA A 87 13.28 -12.20 12.24
C ALA A 87 14.55 -12.84 11.65
N THR A 88 14.44 -14.09 11.17
CA THR A 88 15.54 -14.81 10.51
C THR A 88 16.09 -14.08 9.27
N ARG A 89 15.23 -13.45 8.46
CA ARG A 89 15.65 -12.69 7.27
C ARG A 89 16.18 -11.31 7.61
N MET A 90 15.73 -10.72 8.72
CA MET A 90 16.16 -9.39 9.17
C MET A 90 17.52 -9.42 9.87
N TRP A 91 17.85 -10.47 10.63
CA TRP A 91 19.09 -10.52 11.40
C TRP A 91 20.38 -10.25 10.59
N PRO A 92 20.57 -10.85 9.40
CA PRO A 92 21.73 -10.56 8.56
C PRO A 92 21.85 -9.10 8.11
N LEU A 93 20.76 -8.34 8.13
CA LEU A 93 20.72 -6.92 7.76
C LEU A 93 20.99 -6.01 8.96
N LEU A 94 20.50 -6.41 10.14
CA LEU A 94 20.65 -5.62 11.37
C LEU A 94 22.08 -5.62 11.91
N HIS A 95 22.82 -6.73 11.76
CA HIS A 95 24.18 -6.81 12.29
C HIS A 95 25.16 -5.85 11.56
N PRO A 96 25.23 -5.79 10.21
CA PRO A 96 26.03 -4.79 9.51
C PRO A 96 25.58 -3.36 9.82
N TRP A 97 24.27 -3.12 9.91
CA TRP A 97 23.72 -1.81 10.26
C TRP A 97 24.16 -1.36 11.66
N ALA A 98 24.03 -2.21 12.68
CA ALA A 98 24.40 -1.90 14.06
C ALA A 98 25.91 -1.63 14.18
N SER A 99 26.73 -2.46 13.52
CA SER A 99 28.19 -2.28 13.48
C SER A 99 28.59 -0.94 12.87
N ALA A 100 27.98 -0.56 11.76
CA ALA A 100 28.31 0.68 11.06
C ALA A 100 27.74 1.94 11.74
N THR A 101 26.67 1.80 12.52
CA THR A 101 26.09 2.92 13.29
C THR A 101 26.63 3.01 14.72
N GLY A 102 27.42 2.03 15.17
CA GLY A 102 27.92 1.94 16.54
C GLY A 102 26.84 1.64 17.57
N VAL A 103 25.70 1.08 17.15
CA VAL A 103 24.59 0.73 18.02
C VAL A 103 24.85 -0.62 18.67
N ASP A 104 24.69 -0.71 20.00
CA ASP A 104 24.61 -1.99 20.71
C ASP A 104 23.31 -2.69 20.29
N LEU A 105 23.46 -3.75 19.49
CA LEU A 105 22.34 -4.51 18.94
C LEU A 105 21.51 -5.19 20.03
N GLU A 106 22.12 -5.66 21.12
CA GLU A 106 21.39 -6.32 22.20
C GLU A 106 20.52 -5.32 22.97
N ALA A 107 21.10 -4.16 23.31
CA ALA A 107 20.37 -3.07 23.96
C ALA A 107 19.24 -2.55 23.06
N PHE A 108 19.51 -2.40 21.77
CA PHE A 108 18.51 -1.99 20.79
C PHE A 108 17.33 -2.97 20.70
N MET A 109 17.61 -4.28 20.63
CA MET A 109 16.57 -5.31 20.54
C MET A 109 15.74 -5.42 21.82
N ARG A 110 16.34 -5.15 22.98
CA ARG A 110 15.59 -5.02 24.25
C ARG A 110 14.60 -3.87 24.18
N ARG A 111 15.04 -2.70 23.72
CA ARG A 111 14.18 -1.52 23.52
C ARG A 111 13.07 -1.78 22.50
N LEU A 112 13.37 -2.50 21.41
CA LEU A 112 12.37 -2.91 20.42
C LEU A 112 11.28 -3.77 21.08
N LYS A 113 11.68 -4.76 21.88
CA LYS A 113 10.74 -5.63 22.60
C LYS A 113 9.84 -4.84 23.56
N GLU A 114 10.41 -3.94 24.34
CA GLU A 114 9.66 -3.06 25.25
C GLU A 114 8.66 -2.18 24.49
N HIS A 115 9.09 -1.62 23.35
CA HIS A 115 8.25 -0.78 22.52
C HIS A 115 7.07 -1.55 21.92
N VAL A 116 7.30 -2.75 21.37
CA VAL A 116 6.20 -3.57 20.80
C VAL A 116 5.22 -4.02 21.88
N GLN A 117 5.72 -4.41 23.06
CA GLN A 117 4.86 -4.79 24.20
C GLN A 117 3.95 -3.64 24.66
N SER A 118 4.44 -2.39 24.59
CA SER A 118 3.63 -1.22 24.95
C SER A 118 2.49 -0.93 23.96
N THR A 119 2.57 -1.47 22.73
CA THR A 119 1.57 -1.26 21.67
C THR A 119 0.51 -2.36 21.60
N ASP A 120 0.46 -3.26 22.58
CA ASP A 120 -0.48 -4.41 22.64
C ASP A 120 -0.42 -5.33 21.40
N ALA A 121 0.70 -5.28 20.67
CA ALA A 121 0.94 -6.10 19.50
C ALA A 121 1.53 -7.46 19.91
N GLU A 122 0.96 -8.55 19.39
CA GLU A 122 1.50 -9.89 19.63
C GLU A 122 2.90 -10.03 18.99
N LEU A 123 3.90 -10.35 19.81
CA LEU A 123 5.24 -10.71 19.37
C LEU A 123 5.27 -12.20 18.98
N ARG A 124 5.55 -12.52 17.71
CA ARG A 124 5.89 -13.89 17.26
C ARG A 124 7.38 -13.95 16.93
N ASN A 125 8.14 -14.74 17.69
CA ASN A 125 9.61 -14.87 17.55
C ASN A 125 10.39 -13.55 17.72
N GLY A 126 9.92 -12.66 18.60
CA GLY A 126 10.61 -11.40 18.92
C GLY A 126 10.34 -10.23 17.96
N LEU A 127 9.45 -10.39 16.97
CA LEU A 127 8.94 -9.31 16.11
C LEU A 127 7.40 -9.32 16.07
N PRO A 128 6.74 -8.20 15.73
CA PRO A 128 5.28 -8.12 15.61
C PRO A 128 4.68 -9.14 14.62
N ALA A 129 3.39 -9.43 14.74
CA ALA A 129 2.61 -10.18 13.74
C ALA A 129 2.86 -9.65 12.32
N LYS A 130 3.00 -10.56 11.34
CA LYS A 130 3.60 -10.25 10.03
C LYS A 130 2.56 -9.79 9.03
N GLY A 131 2.75 -8.60 8.49
CA GLY A 131 2.12 -8.20 7.23
C GLY A 131 2.59 -9.05 6.06
N GLU A 132 1.72 -9.28 5.08
CA GLU A 132 2.06 -9.94 3.83
C GLU A 132 1.91 -8.96 2.66
N TYR A 133 3.01 -8.63 1.98
CA TYR A 133 2.94 -7.82 0.77
C TYR A 133 2.31 -8.60 -0.39
N SER A 134 1.45 -7.94 -1.16
CA SER A 134 0.97 -8.40 -2.46
C SER A 134 0.79 -7.21 -3.41
N ASN A 135 1.11 -7.40 -4.68
CA ASN A 135 0.80 -6.45 -5.76
C ASN A 135 -0.70 -6.48 -6.16
N ASN A 136 -1.46 -7.49 -5.74
CA ASN A 136 -2.90 -7.57 -5.97
C ASN A 136 -3.58 -8.26 -4.78
N VAL A 137 -3.90 -7.48 -3.74
CA VAL A 137 -4.44 -7.99 -2.48
C VAL A 137 -5.76 -8.76 -2.65
N LEU A 138 -6.62 -8.36 -3.58
CA LEU A 138 -7.90 -9.05 -3.83
C LEU A 138 -7.68 -10.45 -4.41
N GLN A 139 -6.73 -10.60 -5.33
CA GLN A 139 -6.33 -11.89 -5.86
C GLN A 139 -5.59 -12.74 -4.81
N ARG A 140 -4.76 -12.12 -3.96
CA ARG A 140 -4.10 -12.82 -2.84
C ARG A 140 -5.12 -13.38 -1.85
N LEU A 141 -6.15 -12.61 -1.50
CA LEU A 141 -7.26 -13.07 -0.66
C LEU A 141 -7.99 -14.26 -1.30
N TRP A 142 -8.22 -14.21 -2.61
CA TRP A 142 -8.82 -15.33 -3.33
C TRP A 142 -7.97 -16.61 -3.23
N HIS A 143 -6.65 -16.52 -3.39
CA HIS A 143 -5.76 -17.68 -3.23
C HIS A 143 -5.76 -18.24 -1.79
N ARG A 144 -5.84 -17.37 -0.77
CA ARG A 144 -6.01 -17.81 0.62
C ARG A 144 -7.34 -18.54 0.81
N TYR A 145 -8.41 -18.01 0.24
CA TYR A 145 -9.73 -18.67 0.24
C TYR A 145 -9.66 -20.05 -0.44
N GLU A 146 -9.08 -20.16 -1.63
CA GLU A 146 -8.96 -21.45 -2.34
C GLU A 146 -8.19 -22.50 -1.53
N ALA A 147 -7.11 -22.09 -0.86
CA ALA A 147 -6.33 -22.98 0.00
C ALA A 147 -7.14 -23.50 1.21
N LEU A 148 -8.12 -22.73 1.68
CA LEU A 148 -8.96 -23.07 2.83
C LEU A 148 -10.33 -23.62 2.43
N ARG A 149 -10.74 -23.53 1.16
CA ARG A 149 -12.11 -23.84 0.70
C ARG A 149 -12.58 -25.24 1.06
N ASN A 150 -11.66 -26.20 1.16
CA ASN A 150 -11.94 -27.59 1.52
C ASN A 150 -11.86 -27.85 3.04
N SER A 151 -11.47 -26.85 3.84
CA SER A 151 -11.44 -26.92 5.30
C SER A 151 -12.81 -26.58 5.89
N GLU A 152 -13.17 -27.24 6.98
CA GLU A 152 -14.36 -26.87 7.75
C GLU A 152 -14.23 -25.41 8.22
N GLY A 153 -15.21 -24.57 7.87
CA GLY A 153 -15.27 -23.17 8.30
C GLY A 153 -14.82 -22.12 7.27
N ALA A 154 -14.42 -22.50 6.06
CA ALA A 154 -14.21 -21.52 4.99
C ALA A 154 -15.56 -20.95 4.52
N GLY A 155 -15.95 -19.79 5.06
CA GLY A 155 -17.08 -19.02 4.56
C GLY A 155 -16.95 -18.68 3.07
N PRO A 156 -18.05 -18.32 2.39
CA PRO A 156 -18.03 -18.00 0.95
C PRO A 156 -17.11 -16.82 0.66
N PHE A 157 -16.43 -16.79 -0.49
CA PHE A 157 -15.53 -15.67 -0.80
C PHE A 157 -16.27 -14.33 -0.81
N LEU A 158 -17.28 -14.21 -1.68
CA LEU A 158 -18.20 -13.08 -1.65
C LEU A 158 -19.16 -13.19 -0.44
N GLY A 159 -19.25 -12.15 0.38
CA GLY A 159 -20.11 -12.14 1.58
C GLY A 159 -19.34 -12.29 2.89
N TYR A 160 -18.16 -12.93 2.86
CA TYR A 160 -17.33 -13.15 4.05
C TYR A 160 -15.91 -12.59 3.88
N TRP A 161 -15.19 -12.95 2.81
CA TRP A 161 -13.83 -12.47 2.58
C TRP A 161 -13.81 -11.07 1.95
N VAL A 162 -14.70 -10.85 1.00
CA VAL A 162 -14.86 -9.58 0.26
C VAL A 162 -16.35 -9.32 0.07
N ASN A 163 -16.76 -8.07 0.27
CA ASN A 163 -18.09 -7.58 -0.06
C ASN A 163 -18.00 -6.56 -1.19
N LEU A 164 -18.91 -6.67 -2.15
CA LEU A 164 -19.05 -5.70 -3.23
C LEU A 164 -20.28 -4.83 -2.99
N GLN A 165 -20.10 -3.51 -3.05
CA GLN A 165 -21.16 -2.53 -2.86
C GLN A 165 -21.20 -1.61 -4.10
N PRO A 166 -22.14 -1.82 -5.03
CA PRO A 166 -22.25 -0.98 -6.22
C PRO A 166 -22.98 0.32 -5.86
N SER A 167 -22.68 1.43 -6.56
CA SER A 167 -23.44 2.68 -6.38
C SER A 167 -24.87 2.61 -6.92
N SER A 168 -25.16 1.67 -7.83
CA SER A 168 -26.48 1.43 -8.40
C SER A 168 -26.75 -0.08 -8.53
N PRO A 169 -27.97 -0.56 -8.22
CA PRO A 169 -28.37 -1.95 -8.43
C PRO A 169 -28.20 -2.44 -9.87
N SER A 170 -28.29 -1.52 -10.85
CA SER A 170 -28.17 -1.84 -12.27
C SER A 170 -26.79 -2.39 -12.65
N LEU A 171 -25.75 -2.08 -11.88
CA LEU A 171 -24.36 -2.50 -12.14
C LEU A 171 -24.21 -4.02 -12.12
N PHE A 172 -24.98 -4.70 -11.25
CA PHE A 172 -24.94 -6.15 -11.15
C PHE A 172 -26.10 -6.85 -11.84
N GLN A 173 -27.01 -6.13 -12.52
CA GLN A 173 -28.19 -6.74 -13.14
C GLN A 173 -27.81 -7.81 -14.19
N GLU A 174 -26.71 -7.60 -14.91
CA GLU A 174 -26.16 -8.57 -15.88
C GLU A 174 -25.50 -9.80 -15.22
N TYR A 175 -25.25 -9.75 -13.91
CA TYR A 175 -24.52 -10.78 -13.15
C TYR A 175 -25.35 -11.42 -12.03
N GLN A 176 -26.62 -11.02 -11.85
CA GLN A 176 -27.45 -11.42 -10.70
C GLN A 176 -27.57 -12.94 -10.53
N THR A 177 -27.45 -13.71 -11.61
CA THR A 177 -27.57 -15.17 -11.59
C THR A 177 -26.24 -15.92 -11.60
N ASP A 178 -25.11 -15.22 -11.76
CA ASP A 178 -23.79 -15.83 -11.91
C ASP A 178 -22.86 -15.46 -10.74
N ILE A 179 -22.93 -16.27 -9.68
CA ILE A 179 -22.10 -16.11 -8.49
C ILE A 179 -20.60 -16.26 -8.80
N ASP A 180 -20.24 -17.07 -9.80
CA ASP A 180 -18.85 -17.27 -10.21
C ASP A 180 -18.30 -16.00 -10.88
N MET A 181 -19.12 -15.32 -11.68
CA MET A 181 -18.78 -14.02 -12.24
C MET A 181 -18.59 -12.97 -11.14
N LEU A 182 -19.48 -12.90 -10.15
CA LEU A 182 -19.33 -11.98 -9.01
C LEU A 182 -18.08 -12.28 -8.19
N ASN A 183 -17.74 -13.55 -7.96
CA ASN A 183 -16.49 -13.95 -7.32
C ASN A 183 -15.26 -13.53 -8.13
N LYS A 184 -15.30 -13.64 -9.47
CA LYS A 184 -14.21 -13.16 -10.34
C LYS A 184 -14.05 -11.64 -10.30
N LEU A 185 -15.14 -10.87 -10.21
CA LEU A 185 -15.08 -9.42 -10.01
C LEU A 185 -14.53 -9.06 -8.62
N ALA A 186 -15.01 -9.71 -7.57
CA ALA A 186 -14.56 -9.48 -6.19
C ALA A 186 -13.07 -9.80 -5.97
N SER A 187 -12.56 -10.82 -6.68
CA SER A 187 -11.15 -11.22 -6.65
C SER A 187 -10.27 -10.49 -7.68
N ASN A 188 -10.83 -9.51 -8.40
CA ASN A 188 -10.14 -8.76 -9.47
C ASN A 188 -9.50 -9.70 -10.54
N ARG A 189 -10.15 -10.84 -10.83
CA ARG A 189 -9.79 -11.77 -11.91
C ARG A 189 -10.57 -11.54 -13.19
N LYS A 190 -11.60 -10.68 -13.14
CA LYS A 190 -12.38 -10.24 -14.29
C LYS A 190 -12.44 -8.71 -14.28
N GLY A 191 -12.21 -8.12 -15.45
CA GLY A 191 -12.31 -6.68 -15.65
C GLY A 191 -13.69 -6.14 -15.29
N LEU A 192 -13.70 -5.02 -14.60
CA LEU A 192 -14.87 -4.21 -14.31
C LEU A 192 -15.30 -3.45 -15.56
N ARG A 193 -16.59 -3.14 -15.63
CA ARG A 193 -17.15 -2.19 -16.61
C ARG A 193 -18.02 -1.19 -15.87
N LEU A 194 -17.58 0.05 -15.80
CA LEU A 194 -18.27 1.13 -15.10
C LEU A 194 -18.48 2.31 -16.05
N LYS A 195 -19.65 2.93 -15.99
CA LYS A 195 -20.00 4.14 -16.75
C LYS A 195 -19.87 5.38 -15.87
N ALA A 196 -19.88 6.56 -16.49
CA ALA A 196 -19.96 7.83 -15.77
C ALA A 196 -21.08 7.84 -14.72
N GLY A 197 -20.75 8.34 -13.52
CA GLY A 197 -21.61 8.36 -12.34
C GLY A 197 -21.71 7.03 -11.58
N GLN A 198 -21.09 5.95 -12.07
CA GLN A 198 -21.07 4.67 -11.37
C GLN A 198 -19.84 4.54 -10.48
N ALA A 199 -20.00 3.79 -9.39
CA ALA A 199 -18.92 3.44 -8.50
C ALA A 199 -19.06 1.99 -8.02
N LEU A 200 -17.93 1.40 -7.66
CA LEU A 200 -17.86 0.11 -7.00
C LEU A 200 -16.98 0.22 -5.76
N THR A 201 -17.50 -0.25 -4.63
CA THR A 201 -16.76 -0.35 -3.38
C THR A 201 -16.49 -1.82 -3.04
N TRP A 202 -15.23 -2.14 -2.74
CA TRP A 202 -14.83 -3.39 -2.09
C TRP A 202 -14.71 -3.14 -0.60
N MET A 203 -15.26 -4.05 0.21
CA MET A 203 -15.12 -4.06 1.66
C MET A 203 -14.52 -5.40 2.11
N LEU A 204 -13.55 -5.35 3.02
CA LEU A 204 -12.82 -6.50 3.57
C LEU A 204 -13.23 -6.72 5.04
N PRO A 205 -14.18 -7.64 5.33
CA PRO A 205 -14.69 -7.81 6.70
C PRO A 205 -13.63 -8.28 7.69
N HIS A 206 -12.70 -9.14 7.26
CA HIS A 206 -11.74 -9.82 8.13
C HIS A 206 -10.28 -9.56 7.73
N ALA A 207 -10.04 -8.47 7.01
CA ALA A 207 -8.71 -8.04 6.65
C ALA A 207 -8.62 -6.52 6.59
N ALA A 208 -7.40 -6.02 6.70
CA ALA A 208 -7.06 -4.63 6.40
C ALA A 208 -5.80 -4.59 5.55
N VAL A 209 -5.65 -3.54 4.76
CA VAL A 209 -4.49 -3.37 3.86
C VAL A 209 -3.87 -2.01 4.10
N HIS A 210 -2.58 -1.97 4.37
CA HIS A 210 -1.81 -0.74 4.23
C HIS A 210 -1.41 -0.61 2.76
N VAL A 211 -2.04 0.35 2.05
CA VAL A 211 -1.86 0.50 0.60
C VAL A 211 -0.48 1.10 0.32
N VAL A 212 0.21 0.56 -0.68
CA VAL A 212 1.57 0.94 -1.06
C VAL A 212 1.66 1.34 -2.55
N GLY A 213 0.66 0.99 -3.34
CA GLY A 213 0.53 1.43 -4.73
C GLY A 213 -0.71 0.88 -5.41
N LEU A 214 -0.97 1.38 -6.61
CA LEU A 214 -2.08 0.98 -7.46
C LEU A 214 -1.55 0.70 -8.86
N GLU A 215 -2.09 -0.32 -9.51
CA GLU A 215 -1.85 -0.60 -10.93
C GLU A 215 -3.21 -0.68 -11.62
N LEU A 216 -3.34 0.05 -12.72
CA LEU A 216 -4.56 0.13 -13.50
C LEU A 216 -4.32 -0.44 -14.89
N HIS A 217 -5.08 -1.47 -15.23
CA HIS A 217 -5.20 -1.87 -16.62
C HIS A 217 -6.55 -1.33 -17.07
N ASN A 218 -6.56 -0.24 -17.81
CA ASN A 218 -7.77 0.38 -18.29
C ASN A 218 -7.65 0.64 -19.79
N ASP A 219 -8.68 0.26 -20.53
CA ASP A 219 -8.69 0.45 -21.98
C ASP A 219 -9.19 1.86 -22.38
N TRP A 220 -9.84 2.61 -21.47
CA TRP A 220 -10.66 3.79 -21.84
C TRP A 220 -10.26 5.08 -21.10
N GLY A 221 -10.36 6.24 -21.77
CA GLY A 221 -10.09 7.58 -21.22
C GLY A 221 -11.13 8.07 -20.19
N ALA A 222 -11.33 7.29 -19.13
CA ALA A 222 -12.23 7.60 -18.03
C ALA A 222 -11.62 8.69 -17.14
N ARG A 223 -12.48 9.57 -16.62
CA ARG A 223 -12.14 10.38 -15.45
C ARG A 223 -12.60 9.61 -14.21
N PHE A 224 -11.68 9.23 -13.34
CA PHE A 224 -11.92 8.37 -12.19
C PHE A 224 -11.25 8.86 -10.92
N GLN A 225 -11.73 8.38 -9.78
CA GLN A 225 -11.10 8.54 -8.47
C GLN A 225 -11.07 7.19 -7.75
N ILE A 226 -9.92 6.85 -7.18
CA ILE A 226 -9.72 5.68 -6.33
C ILE A 226 -9.45 6.18 -4.92
N SER A 227 -10.28 5.73 -3.99
CA SER A 227 -10.18 6.10 -2.58
C SER A 227 -10.15 4.87 -1.69
N CYS A 228 -9.59 5.02 -0.49
CA CYS A 228 -9.63 4.01 0.55
C CYS A 228 -10.18 4.55 1.87
N SER A 229 -10.70 3.66 2.72
CA SER A 229 -11.18 4.00 4.05
C SER A 229 -10.96 2.86 5.03
N CYS A 230 -10.71 3.20 6.30
CA CYS A 230 -10.63 2.23 7.39
C CYS A 230 -12.03 1.81 7.89
N ASP A 231 -13.01 2.72 7.83
CA ASP A 231 -14.32 2.59 8.46
C ASP A 231 -15.51 2.70 7.48
N GLY A 232 -15.25 3.12 6.24
CA GLY A 232 -16.27 3.37 5.21
C GLY A 232 -16.91 4.76 5.30
N LEU A 233 -16.47 5.59 6.25
CA LEU A 233 -16.98 6.93 6.52
C LEU A 233 -15.98 8.01 6.08
N GLN A 234 -14.72 7.86 6.47
CA GLN A 234 -13.65 8.79 6.11
C GLN A 234 -12.85 8.25 4.94
N TRP A 235 -12.95 8.92 3.78
CA TRP A 235 -12.33 8.49 2.54
C TRP A 235 -11.06 9.30 2.25
N HIS A 236 -9.98 8.60 1.95
CA HIS A 236 -8.72 9.17 1.50
C HIS A 236 -8.54 8.87 0.02
N VAL A 237 -8.31 9.89 -0.79
CA VAL A 237 -8.03 9.73 -2.22
C VAL A 237 -6.61 9.18 -2.37
N LEU A 238 -6.49 8.04 -3.05
CA LEU A 238 -5.21 7.41 -3.37
C LEU A 238 -4.72 7.84 -4.74
N LEU A 239 -5.64 7.91 -5.71
CA LEU A 239 -5.36 8.28 -7.09
C LEU A 239 -6.61 8.94 -7.69
N GLY A 240 -6.41 10.00 -8.48
CA GLY A 240 -7.47 10.61 -9.27
C GLY A 240 -6.92 11.06 -10.61
N SER A 241 -7.72 10.90 -11.66
CA SER A 241 -7.44 11.54 -12.95
C SER A 241 -7.65 13.05 -12.84
N ASP A 242 -6.68 13.85 -13.27
CA ASP A 242 -6.83 15.31 -13.30
C ASP A 242 -7.93 15.71 -14.31
N PRO A 243 -8.84 16.65 -13.98
CA PRO A 243 -9.81 17.18 -14.94
C PRO A 243 -9.18 17.87 -16.17
N GLU A 244 -7.97 18.44 -16.06
CA GLU A 244 -7.30 19.15 -17.16
C GLU A 244 -6.41 18.24 -18.01
N GLU A 245 -5.87 17.16 -17.43
CA GLU A 245 -5.16 16.12 -18.16
C GLU A 245 -6.16 15.11 -18.73
N ARG A 246 -6.77 15.45 -19.86
CA ARG A 246 -7.35 14.41 -20.71
C ARG A 246 -6.21 13.49 -21.11
N PHE A 247 -6.12 12.30 -20.49
CA PHE A 247 -5.20 11.23 -20.86
C PHE A 247 -5.21 11.09 -22.38
N GLN A 248 -4.20 11.65 -23.05
CA GLN A 248 -4.12 11.66 -24.50
C GLN A 248 -3.63 10.30 -24.98
N ASN A 249 -4.41 9.22 -24.79
CA ASN A 249 -4.25 7.91 -25.44
C ASN A 249 -2.82 7.32 -25.59
N GLU A 250 -1.81 7.84 -24.90
CA GLU A 250 -0.54 7.16 -24.74
C GLU A 250 -0.87 6.04 -23.77
N SER A 251 -0.81 4.81 -24.30
CA SER A 251 -1.04 3.61 -23.51
C SER A 251 -0.22 3.74 -22.23
N LEU A 252 -0.90 3.88 -21.09
CA LEU A 252 -0.29 3.71 -19.79
C LEU A 252 0.23 2.27 -19.79
N GLU A 253 1.50 2.08 -20.17
CA GLU A 253 2.18 0.79 -20.08
C GLU A 253 2.23 0.44 -18.59
N GLU A 254 1.25 -0.34 -18.11
CA GLU A 254 1.21 -0.92 -16.76
C GLU A 254 1.85 -0.03 -15.66
N ASP A 255 1.44 1.24 -15.60
CA ASP A 255 2.09 2.19 -14.69
C ASP A 255 1.63 1.91 -13.26
N TYR A 256 2.52 1.26 -12.51
CA TYR A 256 2.37 1.12 -11.07
C TYR A 256 2.55 2.50 -10.42
N VAL A 257 1.45 3.07 -9.93
CA VAL A 257 1.44 4.36 -9.26
C VAL A 257 1.70 4.17 -7.77
N LEU A 258 2.77 4.79 -7.29
CA LEU A 258 3.07 4.85 -5.86
C LEU A 258 2.05 5.73 -5.15
N CYS A 259 1.38 5.16 -4.16
CA CYS A 259 0.45 5.88 -3.28
C CYS A 259 0.50 5.23 -1.89
N TYR A 260 -0.06 5.90 -0.88
CA TYR A 260 -0.11 5.31 0.46
C TYR A 260 -1.43 5.61 1.15
N SER A 261 -1.89 4.68 1.99
CA SER A 261 -3.00 4.94 2.90
C SER A 261 -2.44 5.40 4.26
N PRO A 262 -3.00 6.46 4.88
CA PRO A 262 -2.55 6.94 6.18
C PRO A 262 -2.83 5.95 7.31
N SER A 263 -3.80 5.06 7.11
CA SER A 263 -4.17 3.98 8.02
C SER A 263 -4.49 2.70 7.22
N PRO A 264 -4.55 1.52 7.87
CA PRO A 264 -4.99 0.29 7.21
C PRO A 264 -6.43 0.43 6.72
N ALA A 265 -6.61 0.27 5.41
CA ALA A 265 -7.91 0.37 4.76
C ALA A 265 -8.62 -0.98 4.76
N ARG A 266 -9.93 -0.95 5.03
CA ARG A 266 -10.85 -2.09 4.87
C ARG A 266 -11.80 -1.87 3.70
N TYR A 267 -11.87 -0.65 3.19
CA TYR A 267 -12.73 -0.24 2.10
C TYR A 267 -11.90 0.37 0.98
N PHE A 268 -12.24 0.04 -0.26
CA PHE A 268 -11.67 0.60 -1.48
C PHE A 268 -12.80 0.98 -2.40
N LYS A 269 -12.74 2.15 -3.02
CA LYS A 269 -13.80 2.65 -3.89
C LYS A 269 -13.21 3.17 -5.18
N LEU A 270 -13.77 2.71 -6.30
CA LEU A 270 -13.52 3.26 -7.62
C LEU A 270 -14.76 4.04 -8.05
N ASP A 271 -14.64 5.35 -8.20
CA ASP A 271 -15.66 6.26 -8.69
C ASP A 271 -15.35 6.68 -10.12
N ILE A 272 -16.27 6.49 -11.06
CA ILE A 272 -16.15 7.00 -12.44
C ILE A 272 -16.91 8.31 -12.56
N MET A 273 -16.17 9.40 -12.68
CA MET A 273 -16.72 10.75 -12.78
C MET A 273 -17.18 11.09 -14.19
N ASP A 274 -16.45 10.63 -15.23
CA ASP A 274 -16.78 10.86 -16.64
C ASP A 274 -16.24 9.72 -17.52
N GLY A 275 -16.81 9.54 -18.71
CA GLY A 275 -16.46 8.47 -19.64
C GLY A 275 -16.92 7.08 -19.17
N GLY A 276 -16.08 6.07 -19.39
CA GLY A 276 -16.30 4.72 -18.88
C GLY A 276 -14.98 4.04 -18.60
N PHE A 277 -14.96 3.16 -17.60
CA PHE A 277 -13.80 2.36 -17.22
C PHE A 277 -14.05 0.90 -17.61
N ALA A 278 -13.07 0.29 -18.28
CA ALA A 278 -13.10 -1.12 -18.62
C ALA A 278 -11.74 -1.74 -18.31
N GLY A 279 -11.67 -2.55 -17.26
CA GLY A 279 -10.41 -3.21 -16.90
C GLY A 279 -10.25 -3.54 -15.41
N LEU A 280 -9.01 -3.62 -14.94
CA LEU A 280 -8.66 -4.12 -13.60
C LEU A 280 -8.06 -3.02 -12.73
N VAL A 281 -8.36 -3.09 -11.42
CA VAL A 281 -7.73 -2.25 -10.39
C VAL A 281 -6.95 -3.15 -9.44
N ARG A 282 -5.63 -3.21 -9.61
CA ARG A 282 -4.75 -3.97 -8.74
C ARG A 282 -4.32 -3.08 -7.58
N ILE A 283 -4.71 -3.48 -6.38
CA ILE A 283 -4.33 -2.79 -5.15
C ILE A 283 -3.09 -3.48 -4.61
N GLY A 284 -1.96 -2.78 -4.67
CA GLY A 284 -0.70 -3.19 -4.09
C GLY A 284 -0.62 -2.74 -2.63
N GLY A 285 -0.32 -3.66 -1.73
CA GLY A 285 -0.25 -3.32 -0.31
C GLY A 285 0.13 -4.46 0.61
N ILE A 286 0.22 -4.13 1.88
CA ILE A 286 0.56 -5.03 2.96
C ILE A 286 -0.73 -5.50 3.63
N LEU A 287 -1.05 -6.78 3.44
CA LEU A 287 -2.24 -7.43 3.98
C LEU A 287 -2.02 -7.78 5.46
N LEU A 288 -2.90 -7.26 6.31
CA LEU A 288 -3.06 -7.66 7.70
C LEU A 288 -4.27 -8.58 7.80
N SER A 289 -4.03 -9.84 8.16
CA SER A 289 -5.10 -10.75 8.60
C SER A 289 -5.41 -10.51 10.06
N SER A 290 -6.69 -10.25 10.37
CA SER A 290 -7.21 -10.25 11.74
C SER A 290 -7.28 -11.66 12.32
#